data_AF-A0A7I8EFY0-F1
#
_entry.id   AF-A0A7I8EFY0-F1
#
_cell.length_a   1.000
_cell.length_b   1.000
_cell.length_c   1.000
_cell.angle_alpha   90.00
_cell.angle_beta   90.00
_cell.angle_gamma   90.00
#
_symmetry.space_group_name_H-M   'P 1'
#
loop_
_entity.id
_entity.type
_entity.pdbx_description
1 polymer ?
#
loop_
_entity_poly.entity_id
_entity_poly.type
_entity_poly.pdbx_seq_one_letter_code
_entity_poly.pdbx_strand_id
1 'polypeptide(L)'
;MTDYPTPPGLPSPCVGRCALDTGGQTCTGCRRTLAEITAWSSMDDAGKAEVWARLRGLQAPQPRGKVCSHCGAGFDCGTGGANGGCWCADLPPAMPWPPSADCLCPGCLRASIDEMARQRG
;
A
#
# COMPACT_ATOMS: atom_id res chain seq x y z
N MET A 1 12.30 30.66 -28.59
CA MET A 1 12.55 29.29 -28.09
C MET A 1 11.99 29.26 -26.68
N THR A 2 10.78 28.73 -26.50
CA THR A 2 10.13 28.73 -25.19
C THR A 2 10.64 27.54 -24.41
N ASP A 3 11.54 27.82 -23.47
CA ASP A 3 11.94 26.94 -22.38
C ASP A 3 10.69 26.65 -21.53
N TYR A 4 10.26 25.39 -21.52
CA TYR A 4 9.16 24.94 -20.66
C TYR A 4 9.81 24.42 -19.37
N PRO A 5 9.49 24.98 -18.19
CA PRO A 5 10.15 24.59 -16.96
C PRO A 5 9.89 23.10 -16.69
N THR A 6 10.97 22.34 -16.46
CA THR A 6 10.92 20.96 -15.99
C THR A 6 10.01 20.89 -14.76
N PRO A 7 9.05 19.94 -14.70
CA PRO A 7 8.19 19.78 -13.53
C PRO A 7 9.03 19.55 -12.27
N PRO A 8 8.54 19.95 -11.09
CA PRO A 8 9.30 19.83 -9.86
C PRO A 8 9.68 18.35 -9.64
N GLY A 9 10.97 18.12 -9.43
CA GLY A 9 11.52 16.78 -9.20
C GLY A 9 10.83 16.06 -8.04
N LEU A 10 10.92 14.72 -8.04
CA LEU A 10 10.23 13.88 -7.06
C LEU A 10 10.49 14.34 -5.60
N PRO A 11 9.45 14.42 -4.75
CA PRO A 11 9.59 14.92 -3.39
C PRO A 11 10.42 13.96 -2.53
N SER A 12 11.08 14.51 -1.51
CA SER A 12 11.85 13.71 -0.55
C SER A 12 10.92 12.81 0.28
N PRO A 13 11.23 11.52 0.46
CA PRO A 13 10.47 10.61 1.33
C PRO A 13 10.75 10.85 2.83
N CYS A 14 11.43 11.93 3.20
CA CYS A 14 11.76 12.25 4.58
C CYS A 14 10.50 12.57 5.40
N VAL A 15 10.36 11.92 6.56
CA VAL A 15 9.25 12.13 7.52
C VAL A 15 9.64 13.01 8.71
N GLY A 16 10.76 13.73 8.62
CA GLY A 16 11.26 14.61 9.68
C GLY A 16 11.80 13.92 10.93
N ARG A 17 11.91 12.58 10.93
CA ARG A 17 12.47 11.80 12.04
C ARG A 17 13.84 11.23 11.66
N CYS A 18 14.90 11.90 12.10
CA CYS A 18 16.27 11.48 11.83
C CYS A 18 16.78 10.52 12.92
N ALA A 19 16.75 9.22 12.63
CA ALA A 19 17.40 8.19 13.42
C ALA A 19 17.87 7.07 12.48
N LEU A 20 19.11 6.61 12.65
CA LEU A 20 19.65 5.47 11.91
C LEU A 20 19.43 4.17 12.70
N ASP A 21 19.42 3.04 12.01
CA ASP A 21 19.48 1.72 12.64
C ASP A 21 20.81 1.54 13.41
N THR A 22 20.93 0.45 14.18
CA THR A 22 22.13 0.15 14.96
C THR A 22 23.39 0.06 14.10
N GLY A 23 23.26 -0.26 12.81
CA GLY A 23 24.37 -0.32 11.85
C GLY A 23 24.72 1.01 11.20
N GLY A 24 23.96 2.08 11.45
CA GLY A 24 24.18 3.39 10.83
C GLY A 24 23.87 3.43 9.33
N GLN A 25 23.21 2.42 8.76
CA GLN A 25 23.04 2.29 7.31
C GLN A 25 21.67 2.76 6.83
N THR A 26 20.63 2.55 7.63
CA THR A 26 19.24 2.83 7.21
C THR A 26 18.56 3.77 8.19
N CYS A 27 17.89 4.80 7.69
CA CYS A 27 17.03 5.65 8.50
C CYS A 27 15.80 4.87 8.97
N THR A 28 15.55 4.80 10.28
CA THR A 28 14.40 4.11 10.86
C THR A 28 13.08 4.83 10.62
N GLY A 29 13.13 6.14 10.34
CA GLY A 29 11.97 6.96 9.98
C GLY A 29 11.57 6.81 8.51
N CYS A 30 12.43 7.26 7.58
CA CYS A 30 12.11 7.29 6.16
C CYS A 30 12.53 6.03 5.37
N ARG A 31 13.23 5.07 6.00
CA ARG A 31 13.66 3.79 5.41
C ARG A 31 14.62 3.91 4.21
N ARG A 32 15.14 5.12 3.96
CA ARG A 32 16.26 5.35 3.04
C ARG A 32 17.59 4.92 3.63
N THR A 33 18.52 4.53 2.78
CA THR A 33 19.92 4.31 3.18
C THR A 33 20.63 5.65 3.39
N LEU A 34 21.74 5.66 4.13
CA LEU A 34 22.54 6.86 4.33
C LEU A 34 23.05 7.42 2.98
N ALA A 35 23.44 6.55 2.05
CA ALA A 35 23.89 6.95 0.71
C ALA A 35 22.78 7.63 -0.10
N GLU A 36 21.54 7.12 -0.04
CA GLU A 36 20.39 7.75 -0.70
C GLU A 36 20.04 9.10 -0.05
N ILE A 37 20.24 9.25 1.26
CA ILE A 37 19.98 10.50 1.98
C ILE A 37 20.98 11.57 1.55
N THR A 38 22.28 11.23 1.49
CA THR A 38 23.33 12.19 1.13
C THR A 38 23.31 12.56 -0.35
N ALA A 39 22.93 11.64 -1.24
CA ALA A 39 22.86 11.88 -2.67
C ALA A 39 21.55 12.55 -3.14
N TRP A 40 20.55 12.73 -2.27
CA TRP A 40 19.18 13.08 -2.69
C TRP A 40 19.07 14.37 -3.51
N SER A 41 19.79 15.42 -3.12
CA SER A 41 19.73 16.72 -3.79
C SER A 41 20.36 16.72 -5.18
N SER A 42 21.32 15.82 -5.43
CA SER A 42 22.00 15.65 -6.72
C SER A 42 21.46 14.51 -7.57
N MET A 43 20.57 13.67 -7.02
CA MET A 43 19.94 12.55 -7.73
C MET A 43 18.97 13.07 -8.79
N ASP A 44 19.01 12.46 -9.98
CA ASP A 44 18.05 12.71 -11.04
C ASP A 44 16.69 12.07 -10.73
N ASP A 45 15.68 12.38 -11.53
CA ASP A 45 14.34 11.85 -11.29
C ASP A 45 14.26 10.32 -11.47
N ALA A 46 15.12 9.74 -12.31
CA ALA A 46 15.22 8.29 -12.47
C ALA A 46 15.69 7.62 -11.16
N GLY A 47 16.81 8.07 -10.58
CA GLY A 47 17.29 7.56 -9.31
C GLY A 47 16.28 7.81 -8.17
N LYS A 48 15.64 8.97 -8.14
CA LYS A 48 14.60 9.26 -7.14
C LYS A 48 13.40 8.34 -7.30
N ALA A 49 13.02 7.99 -8.53
CA ALA A 49 11.93 7.06 -8.82
C ALA A 49 12.27 5.64 -8.34
N GLU A 50 13.52 5.20 -8.51
CA GLU A 50 14.00 3.90 -8.00
C GLU A 50 13.95 3.84 -6.48
N VAL A 51 14.41 4.89 -5.78
CA VAL A 51 14.30 4.99 -4.32
C VAL A 51 12.84 4.90 -3.88
N TRP A 52 11.94 5.65 -4.53
CA TRP A 52 10.51 5.59 -4.22
C TRP A 52 9.89 4.21 -4.50
N ALA A 53 10.27 3.54 -5.58
CA ALA A 53 9.79 2.20 -5.89
C ALA A 53 10.21 1.20 -4.81
N ARG A 54 11.48 1.24 -4.38
CA ARG A 54 12.00 0.43 -3.27
C ARG A 54 11.24 0.71 -1.97
N LEU A 55 11.06 1.98 -1.62
CA LEU A 55 10.35 2.38 -0.39
C LEU A 55 8.89 1.94 -0.38
N ARG A 56 8.18 2.01 -1.52
CA ARG A 56 6.80 1.50 -1.63
C ARG A 56 6.73 -0.01 -1.38
N GLY A 57 7.69 -0.78 -1.88
CA GLY A 57 7.77 -2.22 -1.60
C GLY A 57 7.90 -2.54 -0.11
N LEU A 58 8.60 -1.71 0.65
CA LEU A 58 8.74 -1.85 2.10
C LEU A 58 7.49 -1.44 2.90
N GLN A 59 6.63 -0.60 2.30
CA GLN A 59 5.42 -0.06 2.94
C GLN A 59 4.16 -0.88 2.61
N ALA A 60 4.29 -1.93 1.79
CA ALA A 60 3.16 -2.79 1.46
C ALA A 60 2.49 -3.30 2.74
N PRO A 61 1.16 -3.17 2.89
CA PRO A 61 0.47 -3.64 4.07
C PRO A 61 0.74 -5.13 4.25
N GLN A 62 1.26 -5.49 5.42
CA GLN A 62 1.54 -6.88 5.75
C GLN A 62 0.23 -7.69 5.76
N PRO A 63 0.25 -8.94 5.28
CA PRO A 63 -0.89 -9.82 5.42
C PRO A 63 -1.22 -9.98 6.91
N ARG A 64 -2.47 -9.70 7.26
CA ARG A 64 -3.01 -9.84 8.60
C ARG A 64 -4.01 -10.98 8.62
N GLY A 65 -3.73 -11.97 9.46
CA GLY A 65 -4.69 -13.04 9.75
C GLY A 65 -5.95 -12.48 10.39
N LYS A 66 -7.10 -12.92 9.90
CA LYS A 66 -8.44 -12.57 10.37
C LYS A 66 -9.30 -13.83 10.46
N VAL A 67 -10.40 -13.71 11.19
CA VAL A 67 -11.41 -14.76 11.31
C VAL A 67 -12.71 -14.22 10.73
N CYS A 68 -13.39 -15.02 9.92
CA CYS A 68 -14.65 -14.66 9.29
C CYS A 68 -15.78 -14.62 10.33
N SER A 69 -16.50 -13.51 10.45
CA SER A 69 -17.68 -13.44 11.36
C SER A 69 -18.87 -14.28 10.90
N HIS A 70 -18.96 -14.60 9.61
CA HIS A 70 -20.06 -15.40 9.06
C HIS A 70 -19.84 -16.91 9.21
N CYS A 71 -18.64 -17.41 8.90
CA CYS A 71 -18.36 -18.86 8.87
C CYS A 71 -17.25 -19.33 9.82
N GLY A 72 -16.54 -18.43 10.50
CA GLY A 72 -15.45 -18.76 11.40
C GLY A 72 -14.12 -19.16 10.73
N ALA A 73 -14.04 -19.20 9.39
CA ALA A 73 -12.81 -19.54 8.70
C ALA A 73 -11.70 -18.50 8.93
N GLY A 74 -10.47 -18.96 9.16
CA GLY A 74 -9.28 -18.12 9.13
C GLY A 74 -8.96 -17.69 7.70
N PHE A 75 -8.56 -16.43 7.51
CA PHE A 75 -8.16 -15.90 6.21
C PHE A 75 -7.18 -14.73 6.36
N ASP A 76 -6.37 -14.48 5.33
CA ASP A 76 -5.48 -13.34 5.31
C ASP A 76 -6.09 -12.16 4.55
N CYS A 77 -6.03 -10.98 5.15
CA CYS A 77 -6.28 -9.72 4.48
C CYS A 77 -4.91 -9.09 4.15
N GLY A 78 -4.70 -8.58 2.94
CA GLY A 78 -3.38 -8.04 2.53
C GLY A 78 -2.76 -8.72 1.31
N THR A 79 -3.24 -9.92 0.95
CA THR A 79 -2.62 -10.78 -0.07
C THR A 79 -3.67 -11.43 -0.99
N GLY A 80 -3.23 -12.12 -2.03
CA GLY A 80 -4.06 -12.97 -2.89
C GLY A 80 -4.80 -12.26 -4.03
N GLY A 81 -4.59 -10.95 -4.22
CA GLY A 81 -5.20 -10.21 -5.33
C GLY A 81 -4.42 -10.34 -6.64
N ALA A 82 -5.11 -10.13 -7.77
CA ALA A 82 -4.59 -10.30 -9.14
C ALA A 82 -3.34 -9.47 -9.43
N ASN A 83 -3.19 -8.32 -8.75
CA ASN A 83 -2.05 -7.41 -8.90
C ASN A 83 -1.07 -7.44 -7.70
N GLY A 84 -1.08 -8.51 -6.89
CA GLY A 84 -0.25 -8.62 -5.69
C GLY A 84 -0.73 -7.79 -4.50
N GLY A 85 -2.02 -7.43 -4.48
CA GLY A 85 -2.68 -6.71 -3.39
C GLY A 85 -3.62 -7.59 -2.56
N CYS A 86 -4.55 -6.97 -1.82
CA CYS A 86 -5.61 -7.69 -1.12
C CYS A 86 -6.61 -8.27 -2.14
N TRP A 87 -6.94 -9.56 -2.03
CA TRP A 87 -8.00 -10.18 -2.85
C TRP A 87 -9.35 -9.43 -2.80
N CYS A 88 -9.64 -8.70 -1.72
CA CYS A 88 -10.89 -7.93 -1.60
C CYS A 88 -10.93 -6.72 -2.53
N ALA A 89 -9.78 -6.21 -2.98
CA ALA A 89 -9.69 -5.09 -3.92
C ALA A 89 -10.07 -5.49 -5.36
N ASP A 90 -10.07 -6.79 -5.67
CA ASP A 90 -10.48 -7.30 -6.98
C ASP A 90 -11.99 -7.56 -7.09
N LEU A 91 -12.73 -7.39 -5.98
CA LEU A 91 -14.17 -7.61 -5.96
C LEU A 91 -14.92 -6.35 -6.45
N PRO A 92 -16.11 -6.51 -7.08
CA PRO A 92 -16.94 -5.38 -7.46
C PRO A 92 -17.24 -4.46 -6.27
N PRO A 93 -17.34 -3.13 -6.48
CA PRO A 93 -17.61 -2.18 -5.40
C PRO A 93 -18.98 -2.46 -4.75
N ALA A 94 -18.95 -2.77 -3.46
CA ALA A 94 -20.10 -3.24 -2.68
C ALA A 94 -20.87 -2.12 -1.93
N MET A 95 -20.84 -0.88 -2.45
CA MET A 95 -21.38 0.29 -1.73
C MET A 95 -22.90 0.31 -1.67
N PRO A 96 -23.56 0.75 -0.58
CA PRO A 96 -22.96 1.18 0.68
C PRO A 96 -22.76 -0.01 1.63
N TRP A 97 -21.52 -0.17 2.11
CA TRP A 97 -21.24 -1.06 3.21
C TRP A 97 -21.59 -0.34 4.51
N PRO A 98 -22.46 -0.89 5.38
CA PRO A 98 -22.72 -0.27 6.67
C PRO A 98 -21.41 -0.21 7.47
N PRO A 99 -21.17 0.85 8.28
CA PRO A 99 -19.92 1.07 9.01
C PRO A 99 -19.60 0.00 10.07
N SER A 100 -20.40 -1.05 10.17
CA SER A 100 -20.29 -2.13 11.15
C SER A 100 -19.98 -3.51 10.56
N ALA A 101 -19.88 -3.67 9.23
CA ALA A 101 -19.79 -5.04 8.73
C ALA A 101 -18.39 -5.62 8.96
N ASP A 102 -18.38 -6.64 9.81
CA ASP A 102 -17.25 -7.42 10.27
C ASP A 102 -16.39 -7.98 9.12
N CYS A 103 -15.20 -8.47 9.48
CA CYS A 103 -14.30 -9.13 8.55
C CYS A 103 -14.94 -10.42 7.97
N LEU A 104 -15.18 -10.46 6.65
CA LEU A 104 -15.62 -11.66 5.92
C LEU A 104 -14.48 -12.27 5.10
N CYS A 105 -14.41 -13.60 5.03
CA CYS A 105 -13.47 -14.31 4.16
C CYS A 105 -13.86 -14.16 2.66
N PRO A 106 -12.98 -14.54 1.70
CA PRO A 106 -13.24 -14.37 0.27
C PRO A 106 -14.57 -14.93 -0.22
N GLY A 107 -14.93 -16.14 0.23
CA GLY A 107 -16.18 -16.79 -0.14
C GLY A 107 -17.41 -16.04 0.38
N CYS A 108 -17.40 -15.68 1.67
CA CYS A 108 -18.54 -14.99 2.30
C CYS A 108 -18.71 -13.55 1.79
N LEU A 109 -17.61 -12.83 1.51
CA LEU A 109 -17.67 -11.49 0.95
C LEU A 109 -18.25 -11.51 -0.47
N ARG A 110 -17.79 -12.42 -1.33
CA ARG A 110 -18.34 -12.62 -2.69
C ARG A 110 -19.85 -12.89 -2.64
N ALA A 111 -20.27 -13.84 -1.79
CA ALA A 111 -21.69 -14.18 -1.63
C ALA A 111 -22.53 -12.97 -1.18
N SER A 112 -22.02 -12.16 -0.25
CA SER A 112 -22.69 -10.95 0.23
C SER A 112 -22.82 -9.89 -0.87
N ILE A 113 -21.78 -9.72 -1.69
CA ILE A 113 -21.79 -8.80 -2.84
C ILE A 113 -22.82 -9.25 -3.87
N ASP A 114 -22.86 -10.54 -4.20
CA ASP A 114 -23.82 -11.10 -5.16
C ASP A 114 -25.27 -10.95 -4.66
N GLU A 115 -25.50 -11.11 -3.35
CA GLU A 115 -26.81 -10.88 -2.74
C GLU A 115 -27.24 -9.41 -2.81
N MET A 116 -26.35 -8.48 -2.46
CA MET A 116 -26.63 -7.04 -2.57
C MET A 116 -26.90 -6.61 -4.02
N ALA A 117 -26.20 -7.20 -4.99
CA ALA A 117 -26.43 -6.93 -6.40
C ALA A 117 -27.84 -7.41 -6.84
N ARG A 118 -28.29 -8.58 -6.37
CA ARG A 118 -29.63 -9.10 -6.65
C ARG A 118 -30.75 -8.25 -6.03
N GLN A 119 -30.53 -7.68 -4.85
CA GLN A 119 -31.54 -6.87 -4.15
C GLN A 119 -31.73 -5.46 -4.76
N ARG A 120 -30.84 -5.03 -5.66
CA ARG A 120 -30.88 -3.70 -6.31
C ARG A 120 -31.35 -3.72 -7.76
N GLY A 121 -31.57 -4.91 -8.32
CA GLY A 121 -32.20 -5.10 -9.63
C GLY A 121 -33.70 -5.25 -9.48
#